data_AF-A0A7W0EZ65-F1
#
_entry.id   AF-A0A7W0EZ65-F1
#
_cell.length_a   1.000
_cell.length_b   1.000
_cell.length_c   1.000
_cell.angle_alpha   90.00
_cell.angle_beta   90.00
_cell.angle_gamma   90.00
#
_symmetry.space_group_name_H-M   'P 1'
#
loop_
_entity.id
_entity.type
_entity.pdbx_description
1 polymer ?
#
loop_
_entity_poly.entity_id
_entity_poly.type
_entity_poly.pdbx_seq_one_letter_code
_entity_poly.pdbx_strand_id
1 'polypeptide(L)'
;MTFIENLLKKIEIDQMARTVRGSLGTYESGAKLDLETMKKLLHNTAFKPMELRNLELFVLKTGEEKNEILVLDNDLPIYHTTPDDVALRKSPTIKEMVSIRNAVKILRDTDVLVSKKEVSLWRVQKECLETLDLSFTRQDIEAIEQDGISSLERDYLDGIREALTLYAEILDLKPVPKKFQMLHHDIWGQIETPENGRVRITSVVLYNLMQNKLKLYAGEIKGTLQEVTQSLKALSDGKQKASHEGSEVFIALSRMVRDRFGDKNILPVSALSSA
;
A
#
# COMPACT_ATOMS: atom_id res chain seq x y z
N MET A 1 -10.05 11.69 -13.54
CA MET A 1 -10.37 11.09 -12.24
C MET A 1 -10.49 12.22 -11.24
N THR A 2 -11.48 12.17 -10.36
CA THR A 2 -11.59 13.09 -9.22
C THR A 2 -10.49 12.79 -8.20
N PHE A 3 -10.28 13.69 -7.22
CA PHE A 3 -9.34 13.42 -6.12
C PHE A 3 -9.68 12.11 -5.39
N ILE A 4 -10.96 11.89 -5.08
CA ILE A 4 -11.43 10.68 -4.38
C ILE A 4 -11.10 9.42 -5.20
N GLU A 5 -11.36 9.44 -6.51
CA GLU A 5 -11.01 8.32 -7.40
C GLU A 5 -9.49 8.05 -7.44
N ASN A 6 -8.67 9.10 -7.52
CA ASN A 6 -7.22 8.97 -7.49
C ASN A 6 -6.72 8.43 -6.13
N LEU A 7 -7.32 8.88 -5.02
CA LEU A 7 -6.97 8.44 -3.68
C LEU A 7 -7.35 6.98 -3.43
N LEU A 8 -8.54 6.55 -3.86
CA LEU A 8 -8.94 5.13 -3.82
C LEU A 8 -7.97 4.28 -4.64
N LYS A 9 -7.60 4.73 -5.84
CA LYS A 9 -6.63 4.03 -6.69
C LYS A 9 -5.24 3.94 -6.04
N LYS A 10 -4.79 5.00 -5.36
CA LYS A 10 -3.55 4.99 -4.55
C LYS A 10 -3.61 3.90 -3.47
N ILE A 11 -4.70 3.85 -2.71
CA ILE A 11 -4.89 2.88 -1.62
C ILE A 11 -4.88 1.45 -2.18
N GLU A 12 -5.53 1.21 -3.32
CA GLU A 12 -5.52 -0.07 -4.01
C GLU A 12 -4.10 -0.49 -4.44
N ILE A 13 -3.35 0.42 -5.07
CA ILE A 13 -1.94 0.20 -5.47
C ILE A 13 -1.09 -0.17 -4.25
N ASP A 14 -1.22 0.56 -3.15
CA ASP A 14 -0.46 0.30 -1.93
C ASP A 14 -0.83 -1.03 -1.29
N GLN A 15 -2.11 -1.40 -1.30
CA GLN A 15 -2.57 -2.69 -0.80
C GLN A 15 -2.03 -3.85 -1.66
N MET A 16 -2.11 -3.72 -2.99
CA MET A 16 -1.53 -4.72 -3.91
C MET A 16 -0.03 -4.86 -3.69
N ALA A 17 0.71 -3.75 -3.57
CA ALA A 17 2.14 -3.77 -3.31
C ALA A 17 2.47 -4.44 -1.96
N ARG A 18 1.72 -4.16 -0.89
CA ARG A 18 1.89 -4.85 0.40
C ARG A 18 1.62 -6.35 0.30
N THR A 19 0.61 -6.78 -0.46
CA THR A 19 0.30 -8.19 -0.69
C THR A 19 1.44 -8.89 -1.42
N VAL A 20 1.92 -8.32 -2.53
CA VAL A 20 3.07 -8.88 -3.27
C VAL A 20 4.30 -8.95 -2.37
N ARG A 21 4.60 -7.87 -1.64
CA ARG A 21 5.73 -7.85 -0.69
C ARG A 21 5.62 -8.93 0.38
N GLY A 22 4.44 -9.14 0.96
CA GLY A 22 4.21 -10.19 1.96
C GLY A 22 4.40 -11.61 1.41
N SER A 23 4.31 -11.78 0.09
CA SER A 23 4.57 -13.05 -0.60
C SER A 23 5.99 -13.17 -1.19
N LEU A 24 6.83 -12.13 -1.10
CA LEU A 24 8.25 -12.22 -1.43
C LEU A 24 8.94 -13.08 -0.36
N GLY A 25 8.92 -14.39 -0.56
CA GLY A 25 9.52 -15.36 0.36
C GLY A 25 11.03 -15.18 0.51
N THR A 26 11.57 -15.63 1.65
CA THR A 26 12.99 -15.95 1.75
C THR A 26 13.26 -17.23 0.95
N TYR A 27 14.49 -17.38 0.43
CA TYR A 27 14.91 -18.55 -0.38
C TYR A 27 14.61 -19.89 0.33
N GLU A 28 14.57 -19.90 1.66
CA GLU A 28 14.30 -21.06 2.52
C GLU A 28 12.81 -21.41 2.66
N SER A 29 11.90 -20.48 2.38
CA SER A 29 10.47 -20.64 2.68
C SER A 29 9.68 -21.46 1.66
N GLY A 30 10.22 -21.67 0.45
CA GLY A 30 9.50 -22.29 -0.67
C GLY A 30 8.23 -21.56 -1.10
N ALA A 31 7.96 -20.37 -0.54
CA ALA A 31 6.76 -19.60 -0.82
C ALA A 31 6.78 -19.08 -2.26
N LYS A 32 5.67 -19.31 -2.98
CA LYS A 32 5.48 -18.75 -4.32
C LYS A 32 5.02 -17.30 -4.18
N LEU A 33 5.66 -16.41 -4.94
CA LEU A 33 5.24 -15.02 -5.08
C LEU A 33 3.80 -14.96 -5.62
N ASP A 34 3.02 -13.99 -5.13
CA ASP A 34 1.71 -13.67 -5.68
C ASP A 34 1.85 -12.95 -7.04
N LEU A 35 2.11 -13.74 -8.08
CA LEU A 35 2.29 -13.27 -9.44
C LEU A 35 1.01 -12.66 -10.02
N GLU A 36 -0.16 -13.09 -9.57
CA GLU A 36 -1.44 -12.57 -10.06
C GLU A 36 -1.68 -11.14 -9.57
N THR A 37 -1.40 -10.86 -8.30
CA THR A 37 -1.44 -9.47 -7.78
C THR A 37 -0.34 -8.62 -8.43
N MET A 38 0.84 -9.18 -8.69
CA MET A 38 1.90 -8.46 -9.41
C MET A 38 1.49 -8.09 -10.85
N LYS A 39 0.83 -9.01 -11.58
CA LYS A 39 0.26 -8.72 -12.91
C LYS A 39 -0.73 -7.56 -12.85
N LYS A 40 -1.62 -7.53 -11.86
CA LYS A 40 -2.59 -6.43 -11.69
C LYS A 40 -1.90 -5.08 -11.47
N LEU A 41 -0.82 -5.03 -10.70
CA LEU A 41 0.00 -3.82 -10.57
C LEU A 41 0.60 -3.40 -11.91
N LEU A 42 1.18 -4.33 -12.66
CA LEU A 42 1.82 -4.05 -13.94
C LEU A 42 0.84 -3.57 -15.03
N HIS A 43 -0.43 -3.95 -14.97
CA HIS A 43 -1.45 -3.40 -15.87
C HIS A 43 -1.70 -1.90 -15.67
N ASN A 44 -1.27 -1.33 -14.55
CA ASN A 44 -1.36 0.10 -14.25
C ASN A 44 -0.08 0.88 -14.60
N THR A 45 0.91 0.24 -15.22
CA THR A 45 2.18 0.88 -15.62
C THR A 45 2.34 0.97 -17.14
N ALA A 46 3.42 1.59 -17.60
CA ALA A 46 3.78 1.66 -19.02
C ALA A 46 4.43 0.36 -19.52
N PHE A 47 4.79 -0.57 -18.63
CA PHE A 47 5.29 -1.89 -19.00
C PHE A 47 4.26 -2.64 -19.86
N LYS A 48 4.72 -3.23 -20.97
CA LYS A 48 3.88 -4.02 -21.87
C LYS A 48 4.16 -5.51 -21.73
N PRO A 49 3.12 -6.35 -21.62
CA PRO A 49 3.30 -7.79 -21.52
C PRO A 49 3.88 -8.36 -22.82
N MET A 50 4.77 -9.34 -22.69
CA MET A 50 5.42 -10.06 -23.76
C MET A 50 5.69 -11.49 -23.30
N GLU A 51 5.33 -12.48 -24.11
CA GLU A 51 5.73 -13.86 -23.86
C GLU A 51 6.90 -14.24 -24.75
N LEU A 52 7.94 -14.85 -24.17
CA LEU A 52 9.11 -15.29 -24.92
C LEU A 52 9.73 -16.54 -24.30
N ARG A 53 9.80 -17.64 -25.06
CA ARG A 53 10.41 -18.92 -24.63
C ARG A 53 9.91 -19.41 -23.25
N ASN A 54 8.59 -19.35 -23.05
CA ASN A 54 7.88 -19.67 -21.80
C ASN A 54 8.15 -18.71 -20.62
N LEU A 55 8.75 -17.55 -20.88
CA LEU A 55 8.89 -16.47 -19.90
C LEU A 55 7.76 -15.46 -20.10
N GLU A 56 7.09 -15.12 -19.01
CA GLU A 56 6.23 -13.94 -18.95
C GLU A 56 7.10 -12.72 -18.64
N LEU A 57 7.21 -11.81 -19.61
CA LEU A 57 8.02 -10.60 -19.54
C LEU A 57 7.13 -9.37 -19.58
N PHE A 58 7.58 -8.31 -18.93
CA PHE A 58 6.99 -6.99 -18.99
C PHE A 58 8.07 -6.01 -19.45
N VAL A 59 7.84 -5.32 -20.56
CA VAL A 59 8.85 -4.50 -21.24
C VAL A 59 8.47 -3.02 -21.19
N LEU A 60 9.35 -2.21 -20.63
CA LEU A 60 9.30 -0.75 -20.67
C LEU A 60 10.35 -0.24 -21.66
N LYS A 61 9.91 0.46 -22.70
CA LYS A 61 10.80 1.01 -23.73
C LYS A 61 11.56 2.22 -23.20
N THR A 62 12.88 2.12 -23.13
CA THR A 62 13.77 3.19 -22.64
C THR A 62 14.67 3.79 -23.72
N GLY A 63 14.69 3.24 -24.93
CA GLY A 63 15.50 3.70 -26.06
C GLY A 63 15.30 2.82 -27.30
N GLU A 64 16.18 2.96 -28.31
CA GLU A 64 16.10 2.19 -29.56
C GLU A 64 16.64 0.75 -29.44
N GLU A 65 17.69 0.53 -28.63
CA GLU A 65 18.38 -0.77 -28.54
C GLU A 65 18.13 -1.55 -27.23
N LYS A 66 17.98 -0.86 -26.10
CA LYS A 66 17.81 -1.48 -24.78
C LYS A 66 16.53 -1.04 -24.10
N ASN A 67 15.90 -2.01 -23.44
CA ASN A 67 14.66 -1.84 -22.71
C ASN A 67 14.86 -2.22 -21.24
N GLU A 68 13.96 -1.74 -20.39
CA GLU A 68 13.80 -2.33 -19.07
C GLU A 68 12.82 -3.49 -19.14
N ILE A 69 13.25 -4.65 -18.67
CA ILE A 69 12.52 -5.91 -18.82
C ILE A 69 12.37 -6.53 -17.46
N LEU A 70 11.14 -6.51 -16.93
CA LEU A 70 10.77 -7.25 -15.75
C LEU A 70 10.42 -8.69 -16.15
N VAL A 71 11.07 -9.67 -15.50
CA VAL A 71 10.66 -11.07 -15.61
C VAL A 71 9.68 -11.37 -14.49
N LEU A 72 8.52 -11.90 -14.85
CA LEU A 72 7.51 -12.28 -13.87
C LEU A 72 7.83 -13.66 -13.27
N ASP A 73 8.82 -13.68 -12.37
CA ASP A 73 9.19 -14.84 -11.57
C ASP A 73 9.29 -14.47 -10.07
N ASN A 74 9.67 -15.42 -9.20
CA ASN A 74 9.74 -15.20 -7.75
C ASN A 74 10.73 -14.12 -7.31
N ASP A 75 11.73 -13.80 -8.12
CA ASP A 75 12.75 -12.80 -7.78
C ASP A 75 12.45 -11.44 -8.40
N LEU A 76 11.44 -11.32 -9.27
CA LEU A 76 11.08 -10.10 -10.00
C LEU A 76 12.29 -9.32 -10.55
N PRO A 77 13.24 -9.95 -11.27
CA PRO A 77 14.39 -9.24 -11.77
C PRO A 77 13.99 -8.26 -12.87
N ILE A 78 14.52 -7.04 -12.80
CA ILE A 78 14.46 -6.06 -13.87
C ILE A 78 15.83 -6.01 -14.53
N TYR A 79 15.87 -6.25 -15.84
CA TYR A 79 17.08 -6.19 -16.65
C TYR A 79 17.05 -4.96 -17.57
N HIS A 80 18.22 -4.40 -17.89
CA HIS A 80 18.39 -3.36 -18.91
C HIS A 80 19.12 -3.92 -20.13
N THR A 81 18.37 -4.59 -21.01
CA THR A 81 18.90 -5.35 -22.15
C THR A 81 17.79 -5.62 -23.18
N THR A 82 17.97 -6.60 -24.08
CA THR A 82 16.94 -7.03 -25.04
C THR A 82 16.15 -8.24 -24.52
N PRO A 83 14.90 -8.46 -24.97
CA PRO A 83 14.13 -9.66 -24.59
C PRO A 83 14.86 -10.96 -24.93
N ASP A 84 15.58 -11.02 -26.05
CA ASP A 84 16.37 -12.18 -26.43
C ASP A 84 17.56 -12.45 -25.48
N ASP A 85 18.24 -11.41 -24.99
CA ASP A 85 19.33 -11.58 -24.01
C ASP A 85 18.79 -12.04 -22.65
N VAL A 86 17.58 -11.60 -22.25
CA VAL A 86 16.88 -12.13 -21.07
C VAL A 86 16.50 -13.60 -21.27
N ALA A 87 15.93 -13.94 -22.43
CA ALA A 87 15.51 -15.31 -22.74
C ALA A 87 16.71 -16.27 -22.80
N LEU A 88 17.84 -15.83 -23.35
CA LEU A 88 19.11 -16.56 -23.32
C LEU A 88 19.56 -16.86 -21.88
N ARG A 89 19.41 -15.90 -20.95
CA ARG A 89 19.87 -16.07 -19.56
C ARG A 89 18.93 -16.92 -18.71
N LYS A 90 17.61 -16.81 -18.92
CA LYS A 90 16.59 -17.45 -18.06
C LYS A 90 16.04 -18.76 -18.63
N SER A 91 16.06 -18.93 -19.95
CA SER A 91 15.53 -20.10 -20.66
C SER A 91 16.43 -20.48 -21.85
N PRO A 92 17.74 -20.78 -21.62
CA PRO A 92 18.65 -21.15 -22.69
C PRO A 92 18.31 -22.52 -23.30
N THR A 93 18.47 -22.64 -24.62
CA THR A 93 18.47 -23.94 -25.30
C THR A 93 19.79 -24.68 -25.08
N ILE A 94 19.78 -26.01 -25.25
CA ILE A 94 20.99 -26.84 -25.12
C ILE A 94 22.15 -26.33 -25.99
N LYS A 95 21.84 -25.90 -27.23
CA LYS A 95 22.85 -25.36 -28.16
C LYS A 95 23.45 -24.04 -27.67
N GLU A 96 22.66 -23.21 -26.99
CA GLU A 96 23.13 -21.96 -26.39
C GLU A 96 23.99 -22.23 -25.15
N MET A 97 23.66 -23.24 -24.33
CA MET A 97 24.42 -23.59 -23.13
C MET A 97 25.85 -24.10 -23.42
N VAL A 98 26.06 -24.80 -24.55
CA VAL A 98 27.39 -25.36 -24.90
C VAL A 98 28.37 -24.33 -25.47
N SER A 99 27.90 -23.13 -25.84
CA SER A 99 28.77 -22.04 -26.25
C SER A 99 29.42 -21.40 -25.02
N ILE A 100 30.75 -21.47 -24.90
CA ILE A 100 31.51 -20.92 -23.76
C ILE A 100 31.14 -19.44 -23.50
N ARG A 101 31.01 -18.64 -24.56
CA ARG A 101 30.62 -17.22 -24.44
C ARG A 101 29.23 -17.05 -23.84
N ASN A 102 28.27 -17.88 -24.25
CA ASN A 102 26.90 -17.82 -23.74
C ASN A 102 26.81 -18.40 -22.33
N ALA A 103 27.55 -19.46 -22.01
CA ALA A 103 27.62 -20.01 -20.66
C ALA A 103 28.06 -18.94 -19.64
N VAL A 104 29.06 -18.11 -19.98
CA VAL A 104 29.48 -16.98 -19.13
C VAL A 104 28.34 -15.97 -18.92
N LYS A 105 27.59 -15.62 -19.97
CA LYS A 105 26.43 -14.71 -19.87
C LYS A 105 25.29 -15.28 -19.02
N ILE A 106 25.01 -16.57 -19.16
CA ILE A 106 23.95 -17.25 -18.40
C ILE A 106 24.29 -17.29 -16.91
N LEU A 107 25.56 -17.54 -16.58
CA LEU A 107 26.03 -17.63 -15.20
C LEU A 107 26.20 -16.28 -14.50
N ARG A 108 26.37 -15.19 -15.26
CA ARG A 108 26.62 -13.85 -14.71
C ARG A 108 25.71 -12.83 -15.39
N ASP A 109 24.78 -12.28 -14.62
CA ASP A 109 23.81 -11.28 -15.08
C ASP A 109 24.02 -9.88 -14.49
N THR A 110 25.08 -9.68 -13.70
CA THR A 110 25.39 -8.39 -13.04
C THR A 110 25.62 -7.24 -14.02
N ASP A 111 25.95 -7.55 -15.28
CA ASP A 111 26.14 -6.57 -16.35
C ASP A 111 24.82 -5.98 -16.88
N VAL A 112 23.70 -6.67 -16.67
CA VAL A 112 22.38 -6.29 -17.19
C VAL A 112 21.30 -6.18 -16.12
N LEU A 113 21.49 -6.78 -14.95
CA LEU A 113 20.53 -6.74 -13.84
C LEU A 113 20.50 -5.35 -13.19
N VAL A 114 19.32 -4.74 -13.15
CA VAL A 114 19.06 -3.42 -12.56
C VAL A 114 18.60 -3.55 -11.12
N SER A 115 17.58 -4.39 -10.88
CA SER A 115 17.00 -4.60 -9.55
C SER A 115 16.33 -5.96 -9.46
N LYS A 116 16.02 -6.37 -8.23
CA LYS A 116 15.24 -7.58 -7.94
C LYS A 116 14.44 -7.42 -6.65
N LYS A 117 13.47 -8.30 -6.44
CA LYS A 117 12.63 -8.40 -5.23
C LYS A 117 11.97 -7.07 -4.88
N GLU A 118 12.07 -6.65 -3.63
CA GLU A 118 11.41 -5.45 -3.10
C GLU A 118 11.79 -4.19 -3.87
N VAL A 119 13.02 -4.09 -4.38
CA VAL A 119 13.47 -2.93 -5.16
C VAL A 119 12.71 -2.84 -6.49
N SER A 120 12.48 -3.98 -7.16
CA SER A 120 11.68 -4.04 -8.38
C SER A 120 10.21 -3.73 -8.11
N LEU A 121 9.66 -4.27 -7.02
CA LEU A 121 8.28 -3.99 -6.61
C LEU A 121 8.07 -2.51 -6.29
N TRP A 122 9.00 -1.90 -5.54
CA TRP A 122 8.97 -0.46 -5.25
C TRP A 122 8.99 0.37 -6.53
N ARG A 123 9.79 -0.02 -7.52
CA ARG A 123 9.87 0.67 -8.80
C ARG A 123 8.54 0.63 -9.56
N VAL A 124 7.90 -0.54 -9.63
CA VAL A 124 6.59 -0.71 -10.26
C VAL A 124 5.51 0.09 -9.51
N GLN A 125 5.49 0.02 -8.18
CA GLN A 125 4.57 0.79 -7.35
C GLN A 125 4.74 2.30 -7.59
N LYS A 126 5.99 2.78 -7.59
CA LYS A 126 6.31 4.19 -7.83
C LYS A 126 5.79 4.64 -9.18
N GLU A 127 6.00 3.87 -10.25
CA GLU A 127 5.48 4.19 -11.57
C GLU A 127 3.94 4.29 -11.59
N CYS A 128 3.23 3.38 -10.91
CA CYS A 128 1.77 3.50 -10.76
C CYS A 128 1.37 4.80 -10.05
N LEU A 129 2.05 5.13 -8.96
CA LEU A 129 1.71 6.29 -8.12
C LEU A 129 2.00 7.63 -8.79
N GLU A 130 3.06 7.72 -9.59
CA GLU A 130 3.44 8.96 -10.31
C GLU A 130 2.41 9.37 -11.38
N THR A 131 1.52 8.46 -11.78
CA THR A 131 0.42 8.78 -12.72
C THR A 131 -0.81 9.41 -12.05
N LEU A 132 -0.88 9.40 -10.72
CA LEU A 132 -2.04 9.87 -9.98
C LEU A 132 -1.93 11.35 -9.63
N ASP A 133 -3.02 12.09 -9.86
CA ASP A 133 -3.16 13.44 -9.32
C ASP A 133 -3.77 13.38 -7.91
N LEU A 134 -2.93 13.55 -6.90
CA LEU A 134 -3.31 13.55 -5.49
C LEU A 134 -3.41 14.97 -4.91
N SER A 135 -3.54 15.98 -5.78
CA SER A 135 -3.95 17.31 -5.34
C SER A 135 -5.43 17.31 -4.96
N PHE A 136 -5.80 18.08 -3.95
CA PHE A 136 -7.16 18.13 -3.44
C PHE A 136 -7.55 19.53 -3.02
N THR A 137 -8.81 19.87 -3.18
CA THR A 137 -9.38 21.13 -2.72
C THR A 137 -10.10 20.94 -1.39
N ARG A 138 -10.50 22.07 -0.79
CA ARG A 138 -11.36 22.03 0.39
C ARG A 138 -12.70 21.34 0.10
N GLN A 139 -13.25 21.53 -1.10
CA GLN A 139 -14.50 20.92 -1.53
C GLN A 139 -14.38 19.40 -1.60
N ASP A 140 -13.23 18.86 -1.99
CA ASP A 140 -13.00 17.41 -2.01
C ASP A 140 -13.07 16.82 -0.59
N ILE A 141 -12.51 17.50 0.41
CA ILE A 141 -12.58 17.06 1.81
C ILE A 141 -14.01 17.21 2.37
N GLU A 142 -14.70 18.29 2.02
CA GLU A 142 -16.11 18.49 2.39
C GLU A 142 -17.01 17.42 1.77
N ALA A 143 -16.73 16.95 0.55
CA ALA A 143 -17.45 15.83 -0.06
C ALA A 143 -17.27 14.53 0.74
N ILE A 144 -16.04 14.17 1.11
CA ILE A 144 -15.77 12.99 1.95
C ILE A 144 -16.50 13.10 3.30
N GLU A 145 -16.53 14.29 3.90
CA GLU A 145 -17.24 14.55 5.15
C GLU A 145 -18.75 14.28 5.01
N GLN A 146 -19.38 14.87 4.00
CA GLN A 146 -20.82 14.74 3.78
C GLN A 146 -21.22 13.31 3.40
N ASP A 147 -20.41 12.63 2.60
CA ASP A 147 -20.64 11.23 2.23
C ASP A 147 -20.50 10.30 3.45
N GLY A 148 -19.51 10.54 4.31
CA GLY A 148 -19.33 9.82 5.56
C GLY A 148 -20.50 10.02 6.54
N ILE A 149 -20.93 11.26 6.76
CA ILE A 149 -22.07 11.59 7.62
C ILE A 149 -23.34 10.93 7.07
N SER A 150 -23.63 11.11 5.77
CA SER A 150 -24.81 10.55 5.13
C SER A 150 -24.82 9.02 5.18
N SER A 151 -23.66 8.39 5.04
CA SER A 151 -23.53 6.92 5.14
C SER A 151 -23.78 6.43 6.56
N LEU A 152 -23.29 7.16 7.57
CA LEU A 152 -23.51 6.83 8.97
C LEU A 152 -24.99 6.92 9.36
N GLU A 153 -25.67 7.99 8.93
CA GLU A 153 -27.10 8.21 9.19
C GLU A 153 -28.01 7.18 8.52
N ARG A 154 -27.53 6.54 7.44
CA ARG A 154 -28.26 5.53 6.66
C ARG A 154 -27.84 4.10 6.96
N ASP A 155 -27.00 3.88 7.98
CA ASP A 155 -26.40 2.58 8.30
C ASP A 155 -25.70 1.92 7.09
N TYR A 156 -25.18 2.72 6.15
CA TYR A 156 -24.52 2.24 4.94
C TYR A 156 -23.05 1.92 5.22
N LEU A 157 -22.81 0.67 5.63
CA LEU A 157 -21.51 0.18 6.11
C LEU A 157 -20.35 0.47 5.14
N ASP A 158 -20.54 0.21 3.86
CA ASP A 158 -19.47 0.36 2.86
C ASP A 158 -19.09 1.83 2.67
N GLY A 159 -20.06 2.75 2.65
CA GLY A 159 -19.80 4.19 2.55
C GLY A 159 -19.08 4.75 3.80
N ILE A 160 -19.43 4.25 4.99
CA ILE A 160 -18.71 4.62 6.23
C ILE A 160 -17.25 4.16 6.15
N ARG A 161 -17.02 2.92 5.75
CA ARG A 161 -15.67 2.36 5.64
C ARG A 161 -14.84 3.04 4.57
N GLU A 162 -15.45 3.40 3.44
CA GLU A 162 -14.78 4.14 2.37
C GLU A 162 -14.32 5.51 2.87
N ALA A 163 -15.22 6.30 3.45
CA ALA A 163 -14.89 7.61 4.02
C ALA A 163 -13.78 7.51 5.08
N LEU A 164 -13.88 6.54 6.00
CA LEU A 164 -12.83 6.30 7.00
C LEU A 164 -11.50 5.89 6.39
N THR A 165 -11.51 5.10 5.32
CA THR A 165 -10.31 4.66 4.59
C THR A 165 -9.64 5.84 3.88
N LEU A 166 -10.42 6.74 3.29
CA LEU A 166 -9.91 7.98 2.70
C LEU A 166 -9.26 8.89 3.75
N TYR A 167 -9.94 9.13 4.88
CA TYR A 167 -9.35 9.91 5.98
C TYR A 167 -8.11 9.23 6.56
N ALA A 168 -8.12 7.90 6.71
CA ALA A 168 -6.98 7.15 7.21
C ALA A 168 -5.76 7.34 6.30
N GLU A 169 -5.94 7.33 4.98
CA GLU A 169 -4.85 7.59 4.04
C GLU A 169 -4.35 9.04 4.13
N ILE A 170 -5.26 10.03 4.12
CA ILE A 170 -4.90 11.46 4.18
C ILE A 170 -4.19 11.81 5.49
N LEU A 171 -4.61 11.23 6.62
CA LEU A 171 -4.09 11.51 7.96
C LEU A 171 -2.99 10.52 8.41
N ASP A 172 -2.57 9.60 7.52
CA ASP A 172 -1.62 8.51 7.82
C ASP A 172 -2.02 7.71 9.07
N LEU A 173 -3.33 7.45 9.23
CA LEU A 173 -3.86 6.56 10.26
C LEU A 173 -3.71 5.12 9.78
N LYS A 174 -3.01 4.31 10.57
CA LYS A 174 -2.77 2.91 10.24
C LYS A 174 -3.73 2.02 11.02
N PRO A 175 -4.17 0.89 10.45
CA PRO A 175 -4.92 -0.10 11.21
C PRO A 175 -4.06 -0.58 12.38
N VAL A 176 -4.67 -0.71 13.55
CA VAL A 176 -3.94 -1.18 14.73
C VAL A 176 -3.42 -2.62 14.51
N PRO A 177 -2.21 -2.96 15.02
CA PRO A 177 -1.68 -4.31 14.96
C PRO A 177 -2.69 -5.36 15.44
N LYS A 178 -2.63 -6.57 14.89
CA LYS A 178 -3.55 -7.68 15.23
C LYS A 178 -3.73 -7.92 16.73
N LYS A 179 -2.69 -7.67 17.53
CA LYS A 179 -2.71 -7.82 19.00
C LYS A 179 -3.67 -6.85 19.70
N PHE A 180 -4.05 -5.75 19.05
CA PHE A 180 -4.96 -4.73 19.54
C PHE A 180 -6.35 -4.79 18.89
N GLN A 181 -6.54 -5.67 17.90
CA GLN A 181 -7.83 -5.78 17.22
C GLN A 181 -8.90 -6.30 18.19
N MET A 182 -10.07 -5.67 18.13
CA MET A 182 -11.25 -6.12 18.86
C MET A 182 -12.24 -6.72 17.87
N LEU A 183 -12.93 -7.77 18.30
CA LEU A 183 -13.93 -8.42 17.46
C LEU A 183 -15.00 -7.41 17.04
N HIS A 184 -15.34 -7.40 15.75
CA HIS A 184 -16.32 -6.48 15.14
C HIS A 184 -15.98 -4.99 15.23
N HIS A 185 -14.71 -4.65 15.40
CA HIS A 185 -14.24 -3.27 15.38
C HIS A 185 -13.20 -3.05 14.31
N ASP A 186 -13.36 -1.97 13.57
CA ASP A 186 -12.29 -1.41 12.77
C ASP A 186 -11.65 -0.27 13.59
N ILE A 187 -10.32 -0.32 13.75
CA ILE A 187 -9.59 0.62 14.61
C ILE A 187 -8.36 1.13 13.85
N TRP A 188 -8.26 2.45 13.75
CA TRP A 188 -7.15 3.16 13.14
C TRP A 188 -6.53 4.15 14.11
N GLY A 189 -5.25 4.45 13.92
CA GLY A 189 -4.57 5.51 14.63
C GLY A 189 -3.16 5.72 14.12
N GLN A 190 -2.51 6.79 14.57
CA GLN A 190 -1.09 7.01 14.33
C GLN A 190 -0.30 6.22 15.37
N ILE A 191 0.45 5.23 14.91
CA ILE A 191 1.11 4.27 15.79
C ILE A 191 2.60 4.54 15.81
N GLU A 192 3.10 4.83 17.00
CA GLU A 192 4.53 4.92 17.30
C GLU A 192 4.88 3.74 18.20
N THR A 193 5.94 2.99 17.84
CA THR A 193 6.51 1.97 18.72
C THR A 193 7.82 2.51 19.28
N PRO A 194 7.79 3.28 20.38
CA PRO A 194 9.02 3.74 21.02
C PRO A 194 9.91 2.58 21.45
N GLU A 195 11.22 2.83 21.47
CA GLU A 195 12.22 1.91 22.02
C GLU A 195 11.79 1.48 23.45
N ASN A 196 11.94 0.19 23.77
CA ASN A 196 11.49 -0.49 25.00
C ASN A 196 10.11 -1.18 24.98
N GLY A 197 9.55 -1.50 23.80
CA GLY A 197 8.36 -2.36 23.69
C GLY A 197 7.07 -1.75 24.22
N ARG A 198 7.07 -0.43 24.45
CA ARG A 198 5.86 0.37 24.69
C ARG A 198 5.26 0.77 23.36
N VAL A 199 3.94 0.93 23.35
CA VAL A 199 3.19 1.39 22.18
C VAL A 199 2.52 2.69 22.53
N ARG A 200 2.57 3.62 21.58
CA ARG A 200 1.84 4.87 21.60
C ARG A 200 0.93 4.91 20.39
N ILE A 201 -0.34 5.20 20.62
CA ILE A 201 -1.33 5.40 19.58
C ILE A 201 -1.99 6.76 19.81
N THR A 202 -1.94 7.63 18.80
CA THR A 202 -2.63 8.93 18.81
C THR A 202 -3.74 8.93 17.78
N SER A 203 -4.72 9.82 17.95
CA SER A 203 -5.83 10.03 16.98
C SER A 203 -6.56 8.73 16.65
N VAL A 204 -7.07 8.06 17.68
CA VAL A 204 -7.72 6.75 17.54
C VAL A 204 -9.13 6.91 16.99
N VAL A 205 -9.37 6.35 15.81
CA VAL A 205 -10.71 6.18 15.24
C VAL A 205 -11.15 4.75 15.50
N LEU A 206 -12.32 4.60 16.11
CA LEU A 206 -12.90 3.31 16.46
C LEU A 206 -14.31 3.22 15.89
N TYR A 207 -14.53 2.22 15.05
CA TYR A 207 -15.82 1.95 14.43
C TYR A 207 -16.33 0.57 14.83
N ASN A 208 -17.46 0.52 15.53
CA ASN A 208 -18.14 -0.70 15.91
C ASN A 208 -19.16 -1.09 14.83
N LEU A 209 -18.87 -2.20 14.15
CA LEU A 209 -19.65 -2.71 13.01
C LEU A 209 -21.05 -3.21 13.40
N MET A 210 -21.22 -3.66 14.64
CA MET A 210 -22.48 -4.26 15.10
C MET A 210 -23.47 -3.23 15.63
N GLN A 211 -22.96 -2.14 16.18
CA GLN A 211 -23.78 -1.08 16.78
C GLN A 211 -23.87 0.19 15.93
N ASN A 212 -23.19 0.20 14.77
CA ASN A 212 -22.97 1.38 13.94
C ASN A 212 -22.51 2.60 14.77
N LYS A 213 -21.53 2.39 15.65
CA LYS A 213 -21.00 3.47 16.53
C LYS A 213 -19.60 3.85 16.12
N LEU A 214 -19.44 5.13 15.79
CA LEU A 214 -18.17 5.73 15.45
C LEU A 214 -17.68 6.63 16.59
N LYS A 215 -16.42 6.47 16.98
CA LYS A 215 -15.76 7.26 18.03
C LYS A 215 -14.39 7.73 17.55
N LEU A 216 -14.05 8.96 17.89
CA LEU A 216 -12.70 9.50 17.74
C LEU A 216 -12.17 9.89 19.12
N TYR A 217 -10.95 9.44 19.42
CA TYR A 217 -10.17 9.90 20.56
C TYR A 217 -8.91 10.62 20.04
N ALA A 218 -8.92 11.95 20.11
CA ALA A 218 -7.85 12.81 19.64
C ALA A 218 -6.64 12.88 20.60
N GLY A 219 -6.68 12.14 21.71
CA GLY A 219 -5.60 12.08 22.69
C GLY A 219 -4.53 11.03 22.36
N GLU A 220 -3.62 10.84 23.31
CA GLU A 220 -2.59 9.80 23.29
C GLU A 220 -3.01 8.62 24.17
N ILE A 221 -2.92 7.40 23.65
CA ILE A 221 -2.95 6.16 24.42
C ILE A 221 -1.54 5.59 24.40
N LYS A 222 -0.89 5.53 25.57
CA LYS A 222 0.47 4.99 25.71
C LYS A 222 0.53 3.95 26.81
N GLY A 223 1.36 2.94 26.61
CA GLY A 223 1.61 1.94 27.64
C GLY A 223 2.22 0.66 27.09
N THR A 224 2.20 -0.36 27.94
CA THR A 224 2.41 -1.75 27.55
C THR A 224 1.27 -2.22 26.64
N LEU A 225 1.48 -3.37 25.98
CA LEU A 225 0.45 -4.02 25.16
C LEU A 225 -0.89 -4.14 25.92
N GLN A 226 -0.84 -4.56 27.19
CA GLN A 226 -2.02 -4.78 28.01
C GLN A 226 -2.76 -3.48 28.36
N GLU A 227 -2.03 -2.43 28.75
CA GLU A 227 -2.61 -1.12 29.09
C GLU A 227 -3.26 -0.44 27.88
N VAL A 228 -2.62 -0.51 26.71
CA VAL A 228 -3.17 0.03 25.46
C VAL A 228 -4.43 -0.73 25.07
N THR A 229 -4.41 -2.06 25.15
CA THR A 229 -5.59 -2.91 24.85
C THR A 229 -6.75 -2.61 25.79
N GLN A 230 -6.46 -2.43 27.09
CA GLN A 230 -7.47 -2.08 28.08
C GLN A 230 -8.06 -0.69 27.83
N SER A 231 -7.23 0.27 27.43
CA SER A 231 -7.67 1.64 27.10
C SER A 231 -8.57 1.65 25.86
N LEU A 232 -8.19 0.92 24.79
CA LEU A 232 -9.03 0.76 23.60
C LEU A 232 -10.38 0.11 23.92
N LYS A 233 -10.38 -0.92 24.78
CA LYS A 233 -11.62 -1.55 25.25
C LYS A 233 -12.46 -0.59 26.10
N ALA A 234 -11.85 0.18 26.99
CA ALA A 234 -12.54 1.18 27.79
C ALA A 234 -13.18 2.27 26.93
N LEU A 235 -12.50 2.70 25.86
CA LEU A 235 -13.04 3.65 24.87
C LEU A 235 -14.23 3.06 24.12
N SER A 236 -14.12 1.80 23.67
CA SER A 236 -15.23 1.07 23.04
C SER A 236 -16.45 0.97 23.96
N ASP A 237 -16.25 0.48 25.19
CA ASP A 237 -17.29 0.29 26.22
C ASP A 237 -17.92 1.61 26.69
N GLY A 238 -17.33 2.78 26.36
CA GLY A 238 -17.77 4.09 26.84
C GLY A 238 -17.35 4.42 28.27
N LYS A 239 -16.44 3.61 28.85
CA LYS A 239 -15.82 3.87 30.16
C LYS A 239 -14.76 4.97 30.09
N GLN A 240 -14.18 5.16 28.91
CA GLN A 240 -13.31 6.28 28.58
C GLN A 240 -14.05 7.20 27.62
N LYS A 241 -14.06 8.51 27.90
CA LYS A 241 -14.75 9.52 27.10
C LYS A 241 -14.04 9.70 25.75
N ALA A 242 -14.78 9.57 24.66
CA ALA A 242 -14.30 9.93 23.33
C ALA A 242 -14.22 11.46 23.17
N SER A 243 -13.37 11.92 22.26
CA SER A 243 -13.30 13.34 21.89
C SER A 243 -14.51 13.74 21.04
N HIS A 244 -14.92 12.86 20.12
CA HIS A 244 -16.09 13.01 19.25
C HIS A 244 -16.77 11.66 19.06
N GLU A 245 -18.08 11.67 18.84
CA GLU A 245 -18.89 10.47 18.59
C GLU A 245 -19.87 10.69 17.42
N GLY A 246 -20.22 9.62 16.72
CA GLY A 246 -21.16 9.67 15.60
C GLY A 246 -20.66 10.55 14.44
N SER A 247 -21.57 11.32 13.84
CA SER A 247 -21.29 12.19 12.70
C SER A 247 -20.23 13.27 12.98
N GLU A 248 -20.08 13.68 14.24
CA GLU A 248 -19.05 14.66 14.64
C GLU A 248 -17.62 14.17 14.37
N VAL A 249 -17.42 12.85 14.28
CA VAL A 249 -16.12 12.26 13.95
C VAL A 249 -15.66 12.69 12.56
N PHE A 250 -16.53 12.72 11.55
CA PHE A 250 -16.15 13.15 10.20
C PHE A 250 -15.78 14.64 10.16
N ILE A 251 -16.55 15.48 10.87
CA ILE A 251 -16.25 16.92 11.02
C ILE A 251 -14.88 17.13 11.66
N ALA A 252 -14.57 16.35 12.70
CA ALA A 252 -13.29 16.39 13.38
C ALA A 252 -12.14 15.92 12.48
N LEU A 253 -12.33 14.83 11.72
CA LEU A 253 -11.34 14.33 10.76
C LEU A 253 -11.05 15.35 9.66
N SER A 254 -12.07 15.98 9.06
CA SER A 254 -11.89 17.09 8.12
C SER A 254 -11.12 18.25 8.72
N ARG A 255 -11.37 18.58 9.99
CA ARG A 255 -10.60 19.62 10.70
C ARG A 255 -9.13 19.21 10.82
N MET A 256 -8.85 17.97 11.21
CA MET A 256 -7.47 17.46 11.28
C MET A 256 -6.76 17.52 9.92
N VAL A 257 -7.46 17.25 8.82
CA VAL A 257 -6.89 17.38 7.46
C VAL A 257 -6.50 18.84 7.20
N ARG A 258 -7.41 19.78 7.48
CA ARG A 258 -7.16 21.22 7.33
C ARG A 258 -6.00 21.69 8.21
N ASP A 259 -5.90 21.21 9.44
CA ASP A 259 -4.83 21.56 10.37
C ASP A 259 -3.47 20.98 9.91
N ARG A 260 -3.46 19.77 9.34
CA ARG A 260 -2.24 19.11 8.86
C ARG A 260 -1.67 19.76 7.61
N PHE A 261 -2.53 20.12 6.66
CA PHE A 261 -2.13 20.55 5.33
C PHE A 261 -2.22 22.07 5.12
N GLY A 262 -3.03 22.79 5.90
CA GLY A 262 -3.23 24.22 5.71
C GLY A 262 -3.68 24.53 4.28
N ASP A 263 -2.96 25.44 3.61
CA ASP A 263 -3.17 25.77 2.18
C ASP A 263 -2.48 24.77 1.22
N LYS A 264 -1.72 23.79 1.73
CA LYS A 264 -1.01 22.79 0.91
C LYS A 264 -1.96 21.67 0.51
N ASN A 265 -2.57 21.88 -0.64
CA ASN A 265 -3.56 21.03 -1.28
C ASN A 265 -2.95 19.83 -2.04
N ILE A 266 -1.92 19.17 -1.50
CA ILE A 266 -1.29 18.02 -2.16
C ILE A 266 -0.83 16.97 -1.16
N LEU A 267 -1.23 15.71 -1.39
CA LEU A 267 -0.71 14.59 -0.62
C LEU A 267 0.70 14.22 -1.09
N PRO A 268 1.65 13.97 -0.16
CA PRO A 268 2.95 13.46 -0.54
C PRO A 268 2.80 12.06 -1.15
N VAL A 269 3.43 11.84 -2.31
CA VAL A 269 3.58 10.50 -2.88
C VAL A 269 4.68 9.77 -2.10
N SER A 270 4.30 9.08 -1.03
CA SER A 270 5.17 8.13 -0.36
C SER A 270 4.91 6.74 -0.92
N ALA A 271 5.76 6.29 -1.85
CA ALA A 271 5.88 4.87 -2.14
C ALA A 271 6.33 4.12 -0.87
N LEU A 272 6.09 2.82 -0.76
CA LEU A 272 6.60 2.01 0.36
C LEU A 272 8.12 2.16 0.42
N SER A 273 8.63 3.06 1.26
CA SER A 273 10.07 3.21 1.48
C SER A 273 10.64 1.83 1.80
N SER A 274 11.74 1.47 1.13
CA SER A 274 12.59 0.35 1.53
C SER A 274 12.96 0.55 3.00
N ALA A 275 12.35 -0.26 3.86
CA ALA A 275 12.68 -0.41 5.26
C ALA A 275 12.76 -1.91 5.53
#